data_AF-A0A6I3ZSM4-F1
#
_entry.id   AF-A0A6I3ZSM4-F1
#
_cell.length_a   1.000
_cell.length_b   1.000
_cell.length_c   1.000
_cell.angle_alpha   90.00
_cell.angle_beta   90.00
_cell.angle_gamma   90.00
#
_symmetry.space_group_name_H-M   'P 1'
#
loop_
_entity.id
_entity.type
_entity.pdbx_description
1 polymer ?
#
loop_
_entity_poly.entity_id
_entity_poly.type
_entity_poly.pdbx_seq_one_letter_code
_entity_poly.pdbx_strand_id
1 'polypeptide(L)'
;MGAVFVFGSSVPLLIYAATASARLRQLGVTAPGATIALAGGVLAAAGLGLSSLLLWTLSRPEVIADGPLIHALYYLVFLTGGVAHVVMLGLLTAGLAVPVLILHLVPRTLAWLGLGIAVAAELTTVVLIWPPAAPLLPIARLSALIWLVAVGAVLPKRRAARNRPVHAVSGGPA
;
A
#
# COMPACT_ATOMS: atom_id res chain seq x y z
N MET A 1 18.43 7.80 13.82
CA MET A 1 17.85 6.46 14.10
C MET A 1 16.47 6.26 13.46
N GLY A 2 15.48 7.15 13.67
CA GLY A 2 14.14 6.99 13.10
C GLY A 2 14.07 6.82 11.57
N ALA A 3 14.89 7.56 10.81
CA ALA A 3 14.96 7.43 9.35
C ALA A 3 15.27 5.99 8.89
N VAL A 4 16.23 5.31 9.53
CA VAL A 4 16.67 3.96 9.14
C VAL A 4 15.54 2.94 9.30
N PHE A 5 14.72 3.04 10.36
CA PHE A 5 13.57 2.17 10.56
C PHE A 5 12.45 2.42 9.54
N VAL A 6 12.23 3.68 9.14
CA VAL A 6 11.25 4.03 8.09
C VAL A 6 11.71 3.48 6.73
N PHE A 7 13.01 3.59 6.43
CA PHE A 7 13.60 3.01 5.22
C PHE A 7 13.47 1.48 5.23
N GLY A 8 13.82 0.83 6.35
CA GLY A 8 13.66 -0.61 6.53
C GLY A 8 12.20 -1.08 6.33
N SER A 9 11.22 -0.27 6.74
CA SER A 9 9.79 -0.58 6.59
C SER A 9 9.26 -0.42 5.16
N SER A 10 9.96 0.33 4.30
CA SER A 10 9.59 0.49 2.89
C SER A 10 9.73 -0.83 2.11
N VAL A 11 10.68 -1.68 2.49
CA VAL A 11 10.97 -2.95 1.81
C VAL A 11 9.84 -3.97 2.01
N PRO A 12 9.36 -4.26 3.24
CA PRO A 12 8.17 -5.08 3.45
C PRO A 12 6.93 -4.55 2.74
N LEU A 13 6.74 -3.22 2.71
CA LEU A 13 5.60 -2.60 2.03
C LEU A 13 5.62 -2.87 0.53
N LEU A 14 6.79 -2.73 -0.10
CA LEU A 14 6.99 -3.04 -1.52
C LEU A 14 6.72 -4.52 -1.81
N ILE A 15 7.23 -5.42 -0.97
CA ILE A 15 6.99 -6.87 -1.10
C ILE A 15 5.51 -7.20 -0.95
N TYR A 16 4.82 -6.59 0.01
CA TYR A 16 3.38 -6.74 0.18
C TYR A 16 2.62 -6.27 -1.06
N ALA A 17 2.92 -5.09 -1.59
CA ALA A 17 2.29 -4.57 -2.80
C ALA A 17 2.48 -5.49 -4.01
N ALA A 18 3.70 -6.01 -4.20
CA ALA A 18 4.03 -6.93 -5.27
C ALA A 18 3.27 -8.26 -5.15
N THR A 19 3.25 -8.86 -3.95
CA THR A 19 2.57 -10.14 -3.71
C THR A 19 1.06 -10.03 -3.79
N ALA A 20 0.46 -8.96 -3.24
CA ALA A 20 -0.98 -8.72 -3.32
C ALA A 20 -1.43 -8.51 -4.78
N SER A 21 -0.67 -7.73 -5.56
CA SER A 21 -0.95 -7.49 -6.99
C SER A 21 -0.76 -8.73 -7.85
N ALA A 22 0.28 -9.52 -7.59
CA ALA A 22 0.49 -10.81 -8.26
C ALA A 22 -0.66 -11.79 -7.97
N ARG A 23 -1.17 -11.78 -6.74
CA ARG A 23 -2.27 -12.64 -6.33
C ARG A 23 -3.59 -12.28 -6.99
N LEU A 24 -3.92 -10.98 -7.11
CA LEU A 24 -5.10 -10.55 -7.87
C LEU A 24 -5.04 -11.03 -9.33
N ARG A 25 -3.87 -10.90 -9.98
CA ARG A 25 -3.66 -11.45 -11.33
C ARG A 25 -3.85 -12.96 -11.39
N GLN A 26 -3.36 -13.70 -10.39
CA GLN A 26 -3.54 -15.16 -10.30
C GLN A 26 -5.00 -15.60 -10.07
N LEU A 27 -5.84 -14.73 -9.48
CA LEU A 27 -7.27 -14.98 -9.28
C LEU A 27 -8.12 -14.70 -10.53
N GLY A 28 -7.48 -14.44 -11.68
CA GLY A 28 -8.18 -14.20 -12.94
C GLY A 28 -8.76 -12.79 -13.06
N VAL A 29 -8.35 -11.85 -12.19
CA VAL A 29 -8.69 -10.43 -12.34
C VAL A 29 -7.92 -9.89 -13.54
N THR A 30 -8.59 -9.84 -14.70
CA THR A 30 -8.13 -9.13 -15.91
C THR A 30 -8.37 -7.62 -15.84
N ALA A 31 -9.04 -7.15 -14.77
CA ALA A 31 -9.30 -5.74 -14.57
C ALA A 31 -8.00 -4.95 -14.27
N PRO A 32 -7.91 -3.67 -14.68
CA PRO A 32 -6.76 -2.79 -14.44
C PRO A 32 -6.41 -2.58 -12.95
N GLY A 33 -7.28 -2.97 -12.02
CA GLY A 33 -7.08 -2.77 -10.57
C GLY A 33 -5.77 -3.36 -10.05
N ALA A 34 -5.31 -4.50 -10.57
CA ALA A 34 -4.07 -5.12 -10.11
C ALA A 34 -2.80 -4.36 -10.53
N THR A 35 -2.81 -3.69 -11.69
CA THR A 35 -1.67 -2.84 -12.12
C THR A 35 -1.70 -1.50 -11.40
N ILE A 36 -2.89 -0.94 -11.16
CA ILE A 36 -3.07 0.28 -10.35
C ILE A 36 -2.60 0.05 -8.91
N ALA A 37 -2.95 -1.10 -8.31
CA ALA A 37 -2.49 -1.46 -6.97
C ALA A 37 -0.97 -1.57 -6.87
N LEU A 38 -0.34 -2.19 -7.88
CA LEU A 38 1.12 -2.31 -7.96
C LEU A 38 1.78 -0.94 -8.09
N ALA A 39 1.29 -0.10 -9.01
CA ALA A 39 1.85 1.23 -9.24
C ALA A 39 1.74 2.10 -7.98
N GLY A 40 0.56 2.14 -7.34
CA GLY A 40 0.36 2.85 -6.08
C GLY A 40 1.28 2.34 -4.97
N GLY A 41 1.43 1.02 -4.82
CA GLY A 41 2.31 0.45 -3.80
C GLY A 41 3.80 0.73 -4.01
N VAL A 42 4.27 0.66 -5.26
CA VAL A 42 5.65 0.99 -5.62
C VAL A 42 5.92 2.47 -5.33
N LEU A 43 5.02 3.36 -5.76
CA LEU A 43 5.16 4.80 -5.54
C LEU A 43 5.07 5.15 -4.04
N ALA A 44 4.21 4.47 -3.28
CA ALA A 44 4.12 4.65 -1.83
C ALA A 44 5.41 4.21 -1.11
N ALA A 45 5.99 3.07 -1.49
CA ALA A 45 7.25 2.59 -0.95
C ALA A 45 8.41 3.54 -1.31
N ALA A 46 8.47 3.99 -2.57
CA ALA A 46 9.47 4.95 -3.04
C ALA A 46 9.36 6.29 -2.30
N GLY A 47 8.14 6.79 -2.06
CA GLY A 47 7.89 8.02 -1.28
C GLY A 47 8.41 7.92 0.16
N LEU A 48 8.19 6.79 0.84
CA LEU A 48 8.77 6.56 2.16
C LEU A 48 10.30 6.48 2.12
N GLY A 49 10.85 5.74 1.15
CA GLY A 49 12.30 5.61 0.96
C GLY A 49 12.97 6.97 0.74
N LEU A 50 12.42 7.78 -0.18
CA LEU A 50 12.89 9.14 -0.45
C LEU A 50 12.78 10.04 0.79
N SER A 51 11.64 10.02 1.50
CA SER A 51 11.47 10.83 2.71
C SER A 51 12.49 10.48 3.80
N SER A 52 12.83 9.19 3.94
CA SER A 52 13.83 8.74 4.90
C SER A 52 15.25 9.16 4.51
N LEU A 53 15.60 9.06 3.22
CA LEU A 53 16.89 9.51 2.71
C LEU A 53 17.05 11.03 2.91
N LEU A 54 16.01 11.82 2.64
CA LEU A 54 16.00 13.26 2.90
C LEU A 54 16.17 13.60 4.39
N LEU A 55 15.48 12.86 5.27
CA LEU A 55 15.60 13.03 6.71
C LEU A 55 16.99 12.64 7.24
N TRP A 56 17.64 11.65 6.62
CA TRP A 56 19.03 11.32 6.90
C TRP A 56 19.99 12.42 6.45
N THR A 57 19.75 13.05 5.28
CA THR A 57 20.54 14.19 4.79
C THR A 57 20.50 15.38 5.76
N LEU A 58 19.35 15.65 6.38
CA LEU A 58 19.21 16.67 7.43
C LEU A 58 20.05 16.39 8.70
N SER A 59 20.50 15.16 8.91
CA SER A 59 21.37 14.81 10.05
C SER A 59 22.84 15.17 9.81
N ARG A 60 23.18 15.70 8.62
CA ARG A 60 24.54 16.11 8.27
C ARG A 60 24.84 17.51 8.81
N PRO A 61 25.95 17.70 9.54
CA PRO A 61 26.29 18.98 10.17
C PRO A 61 26.43 20.12 9.16
N GLU A 62 26.82 19.81 7.91
CA GLU A 62 26.92 20.79 6.83
C GLU A 62 25.57 21.38 6.42
N VAL A 63 24.48 20.61 6.58
CA VAL A 63 23.11 21.01 6.20
C VAL A 63 22.42 21.78 7.33
N ILE A 64 22.79 21.51 8.58
CA ILE A 64 22.21 22.15 9.78
C ILE A 64 22.66 23.61 9.91
N ALA A 65 23.76 24.00 9.24
CA ALA A 65 24.25 25.37 9.23
C ALA A 65 23.35 26.34 8.42
N ASP A 66 22.58 25.82 7.45
CA ASP A 66 21.80 26.62 6.50
C ASP A 66 20.29 26.56 6.77
N GLY A 67 19.77 27.56 7.47
CA GLY A 67 18.34 27.66 7.82
C GLY A 67 17.36 27.46 6.64
N PRO A 68 17.52 28.16 5.50
CA PRO A 68 16.63 27.99 4.34
C PRO A 68 16.65 26.57 3.76
N LEU A 69 17.81 25.91 3.76
CA LEU A 69 17.97 24.54 3.27
C LEU A 69 17.24 23.55 4.17
N ILE A 70 17.28 23.75 5.49
CA ILE A 70 16.54 22.95 6.46
C ILE A 70 15.03 23.03 6.20
N HIS A 71 14.49 24.23 6.01
CA HIS A 71 13.06 24.43 5.74
C HIS A 71 12.61 23.74 4.44
N ALA A 72 13.39 23.89 3.37
CA ALA A 72 13.10 23.26 2.08
C ALA A 72 13.11 21.72 2.21
N LEU A 73 14.11 21.15 2.88
CA LEU A 73 14.22 19.71 3.10
C LEU A 73 13.09 19.17 3.98
N TYR A 74 12.72 19.87 5.05
CA TYR A 74 11.57 19.48 5.88
C TYR A 74 10.26 19.50 5.09
N TYR A 75 10.07 20.50 4.24
CA TYR A 75 8.88 20.56 3.38
C TYR A 75 8.85 19.38 2.40
N LEU A 76 10.02 19.02 1.84
CA LEU A 76 10.15 17.89 0.92
C LEU A 76 9.91 16.54 1.63
N VAL A 77 10.39 16.38 2.86
CA VAL A 77 10.11 15.22 3.72
C VAL A 77 8.61 15.11 4.01
N PHE A 78 7.96 16.23 4.33
CA PHE A 78 6.50 16.28 4.54
C PHE A 78 5.72 15.92 3.27
N LEU A 79 6.14 16.44 2.11
CA LEU A 79 5.45 16.18 0.84
C LEU A 79 5.58 14.71 0.42
N THR A 80 6.81 14.18 0.44
CA THR A 80 7.14 12.81 0.00
C THR A 80 6.65 11.76 1.00
N GLY A 81 6.88 11.97 2.29
CA GLY A 81 6.54 11.06 3.37
C GLY A 81 5.14 11.25 3.93
N GLY A 82 4.46 12.36 3.64
CA GLY A 82 3.09 12.63 4.06
C GLY A 82 2.12 12.44 2.91
N VAL A 83 1.86 13.51 2.16
CA VAL A 83 0.79 13.55 1.14
C VAL A 83 1.02 12.54 0.03
N ALA A 84 2.19 12.55 -0.62
CA ALA A 84 2.46 11.66 -1.76
C ALA A 84 2.35 10.18 -1.36
N HIS A 85 2.90 9.81 -0.21
CA HIS A 85 2.80 8.45 0.28
C HIS A 85 1.36 8.03 0.62
N VAL A 86 0.59 8.88 1.31
CA VAL A 86 -0.78 8.54 1.72
C VAL A 86 -1.70 8.40 0.51
N VAL A 87 -1.60 9.30 -0.46
CA VAL A 87 -2.36 9.22 -1.72
C VAL A 87 -2.03 7.93 -2.48
N MET A 88 -0.75 7.59 -2.61
CA MET A 88 -0.33 6.36 -3.31
C MET A 88 -0.73 5.08 -2.55
N LEU A 89 -0.78 5.12 -1.22
CA LEU A 89 -1.39 4.08 -0.39
C LEU A 89 -2.90 3.96 -0.62
N GLY A 90 -3.59 5.09 -0.81
CA GLY A 90 -5.00 5.15 -1.20
C GLY A 90 -5.26 4.44 -2.52
N LEU A 91 -4.45 4.73 -3.54
CA LEU A 91 -4.47 4.05 -4.84
C LEU A 91 -4.22 2.54 -4.73
N LEU A 92 -3.26 2.13 -3.91
CA LEU A 92 -3.04 0.71 -3.64
C LEU A 92 -4.28 0.08 -3.00
N THR A 93 -4.84 0.73 -1.98
CA THR A 93 -6.04 0.27 -1.28
C THR A 93 -7.24 0.17 -2.23
N ALA A 94 -7.46 1.18 -3.08
CA ALA A 94 -8.51 1.21 -4.09
C ALA A 94 -8.34 0.07 -5.10
N GLY A 95 -7.13 -0.11 -5.63
CA GLY A 95 -6.81 -1.16 -6.59
C GLY A 95 -7.01 -2.58 -6.04
N LEU A 96 -6.91 -2.76 -4.72
CA LEU A 96 -7.25 -4.01 -4.03
C LEU A 96 -8.75 -4.12 -3.72
N ALA A 97 -9.39 -3.04 -3.24
CA ALA A 97 -10.77 -3.05 -2.78
C ALA A 97 -11.77 -3.31 -3.91
N VAL A 98 -11.55 -2.71 -5.09
CA VAL A 98 -12.43 -2.85 -6.26
C VAL A 98 -12.58 -4.31 -6.72
N PRO A 99 -11.50 -5.06 -7.05
CA PRO A 99 -11.63 -6.45 -7.47
C PRO A 99 -12.10 -7.38 -6.36
N VAL A 100 -11.77 -7.10 -5.09
CA VAL A 100 -12.29 -7.85 -3.94
C VAL A 100 -13.81 -7.70 -3.81
N LEU A 101 -14.33 -6.50 -4.07
CA LEU A 101 -15.78 -6.21 -4.07
C LEU A 101 -16.49 -6.89 -5.25
N ILE A 102 -15.90 -6.84 -6.45
CA ILE A 102 -16.47 -7.40 -7.67
C ILE A 102 -16.50 -8.94 -7.63
N LEU A 103 -15.45 -9.57 -7.10
CA LEU A 103 -15.35 -11.04 -7.04
C LEU A 103 -15.93 -11.65 -5.74
N HIS A 104 -16.53 -10.85 -4.86
CA HIS A 104 -17.05 -11.25 -3.54
C HIS A 104 -16.11 -12.16 -2.73
N LEU A 105 -14.79 -11.92 -2.83
CA LEU A 105 -13.76 -12.75 -2.19
C LEU A 105 -13.70 -12.60 -0.66
N VAL A 106 -14.34 -11.55 -0.14
CA VAL A 106 -14.24 -11.07 1.24
C VAL A 106 -15.62 -10.50 1.66
N PRO A 107 -16.02 -10.53 2.96
CA PRO A 107 -17.25 -9.90 3.43
C PRO A 107 -17.39 -8.45 2.95
N ARG A 108 -18.59 -8.10 2.45
CA ARG A 108 -18.90 -6.79 1.84
C ARG A 108 -18.50 -5.60 2.71
N THR A 109 -18.60 -5.73 4.03
CA THR A 109 -18.20 -4.70 5.00
C THR A 109 -16.72 -4.34 4.88
N LEU A 110 -15.84 -5.34 4.71
CA LEU A 110 -14.40 -5.09 4.61
C LEU A 110 -14.04 -4.43 3.27
N ALA A 111 -14.74 -4.79 2.19
CA ALA A 111 -14.56 -4.14 0.89
C ALA A 111 -14.99 -2.65 0.92
N TRP A 112 -16.13 -2.35 1.55
CA TRP A 112 -16.59 -0.96 1.75
C TRP A 112 -15.68 -0.15 2.65
N LEU A 113 -15.16 -0.75 3.73
CA LEU A 113 -14.15 -0.10 4.58
C LEU A 113 -12.90 0.28 3.78
N GLY A 114 -12.42 -0.61 2.90
CA GLY A 114 -11.26 -0.34 2.05
C GLY A 114 -11.51 0.81 1.09
N LEU A 115 -12.70 0.85 0.46
CA LEU A 115 -13.07 1.94 -0.43
C LEU A 115 -13.19 3.27 0.33
N GLY A 116 -13.79 3.27 1.52
CA GLY A 116 -13.86 4.45 2.37
C GLY A 116 -12.49 4.98 2.78
N ILE A 117 -11.56 4.08 3.12
CA ILE A 117 -10.18 4.44 3.46
C ILE A 117 -9.43 4.96 2.24
N ALA A 118 -9.64 4.38 1.06
CA ALA A 118 -9.05 4.88 -0.18
C ALA A 118 -9.52 6.30 -0.51
N VAL A 119 -10.82 6.57 -0.36
CA VAL A 119 -11.37 7.92 -0.53
C VAL A 119 -10.80 8.89 0.51
N ALA A 120 -10.71 8.48 1.78
CA ALA A 120 -10.10 9.29 2.83
C ALA A 120 -8.61 9.59 2.53
N ALA A 121 -7.89 8.64 1.96
CA ALA A 121 -6.50 8.80 1.55
C ALA A 121 -6.37 9.77 0.35
N GLU A 122 -7.25 9.69 -0.65
CA GLU A 122 -7.29 10.66 -1.75
C GLU A 122 -7.65 12.07 -1.27
N LEU A 123 -8.58 12.21 -0.32
CA LEU A 123 -8.92 13.49 0.30
C LEU A 123 -7.72 14.17 0.99
N THR A 124 -6.64 13.44 1.30
CA THR A 124 -5.42 14.07 1.85
C THR A 124 -4.69 14.96 0.85
N THR A 125 -4.99 14.89 -0.45
CA THR A 125 -4.54 15.89 -1.43
C THR A 125 -5.01 17.31 -1.08
N VAL A 126 -6.15 17.44 -0.39
CA VAL A 126 -6.69 18.73 0.08
C VAL A 126 -5.71 19.44 1.04
N VAL A 127 -4.81 18.71 1.71
CA VAL A 127 -3.76 19.29 2.57
C VAL A 127 -2.84 20.24 1.79
N LEU A 128 -2.68 20.07 0.48
CA LEU A 128 -1.89 20.97 -0.36
C LEU A 128 -2.53 22.35 -0.52
N ILE A 129 -3.86 22.44 -0.42
CA ILE A 129 -4.62 23.69 -0.51
C ILE A 129 -4.89 24.23 0.91
N TRP A 130 -5.11 23.34 1.88
CA TRP A 130 -5.48 23.67 3.25
C TRP A 130 -4.59 22.92 4.28
N PRO A 131 -3.41 23.47 4.64
CA PRO A 131 -2.47 22.83 5.57
C PRO A 131 -3.03 22.44 6.95
N PRO A 132 -4.03 23.16 7.53
CA PRO A 132 -4.68 22.74 8.77
C PRO A 132 -5.33 21.35 8.73
N ALA A 133 -5.57 20.78 7.54
CA ALA A 133 -6.06 19.42 7.37
C ALA A 133 -4.96 18.34 7.58
N ALA A 134 -3.74 18.71 7.94
CA ALA A 134 -2.65 17.77 8.22
C ALA A 134 -2.99 16.61 9.19
N PRO A 135 -3.88 16.76 10.21
CA PRO A 135 -4.29 15.63 11.06
C PRO A 135 -5.00 14.49 10.31
N LEU A 136 -5.51 14.73 9.09
CA LEU A 136 -6.13 13.69 8.25
C LEU A 136 -5.10 12.66 7.75
N LEU A 137 -3.84 13.08 7.55
CA LEU A 137 -2.75 12.23 7.04
C LEU A 137 -2.48 11.00 7.92
N PRO A 138 -2.23 11.14 9.25
CA PRO A 138 -1.98 9.98 10.11
C PRO A 138 -3.20 9.07 10.22
N ILE A 139 -4.42 9.63 10.21
CA ILE A 139 -5.66 8.83 10.29
C ILE A 139 -5.78 7.97 9.04
N ALA A 140 -5.66 8.55 7.84
CA ALA A 140 -5.72 7.83 6.58
C ALA A 140 -4.62 6.77 6.46
N ARG A 141 -3.39 7.09 6.89
CA ARG A 141 -2.27 6.14 6.89
C ARG A 141 -2.55 4.94 7.80
N LEU A 142 -2.90 5.18 9.07
CA LEU A 142 -3.07 4.10 10.04
C LEU A 142 -4.23 3.19 9.66
N SER A 143 -5.35 3.80 9.23
CA SER A 143 -6.50 3.04 8.76
C SER A 143 -6.18 2.21 7.51
N ALA A 144 -5.43 2.75 6.53
CA ALA A 144 -4.96 1.99 5.37
C ALA A 144 -4.08 0.81 5.76
N LEU A 145 -3.10 1.00 6.64
CA LEU A 145 -2.22 -0.08 7.09
C LEU A 145 -2.98 -1.18 7.83
N ILE A 146 -3.89 -0.82 8.74
CA ILE A 146 -4.73 -1.78 9.46
C ILE A 146 -5.59 -2.58 8.48
N TRP A 147 -6.16 -1.91 7.48
CA TRP A 147 -6.98 -2.56 6.48
C TRP A 147 -6.17 -3.54 5.61
N LEU A 148 -4.97 -3.15 5.18
CA LEU A 148 -4.09 -4.03 4.40
C LEU A 148 -3.68 -5.28 5.17
N VAL A 149 -3.44 -5.14 6.48
CA VAL A 149 -3.18 -6.29 7.37
C VAL A 149 -4.42 -7.20 7.44
N ALA A 150 -5.61 -6.63 7.64
CA ALA A 150 -6.86 -7.38 7.69
C ALA A 150 -7.14 -8.12 6.38
N VAL A 151 -6.98 -7.45 5.23
CA VAL A 151 -7.18 -8.06 3.91
C VAL A 151 -6.16 -9.14 3.62
N GLY A 152 -4.89 -8.93 3.99
CA GLY A 152 -3.84 -9.93 3.89
C GLY A 152 -4.15 -11.20 4.70
N ALA A 153 -4.74 -11.04 5.90
CA ALA A 153 -5.14 -12.15 6.75
C ALA A 153 -6.39 -12.89 6.25
N VAL A 154 -7.38 -12.16 5.71
CA VAL A 154 -8.67 -12.71 5.28
C VAL A 154 -8.62 -13.34 3.88
N LEU A 155 -7.77 -12.84 2.98
CA LEU A 155 -7.66 -13.43 1.65
C LEU A 155 -7.23 -14.92 1.76
N PRO A 156 -8.03 -15.90 1.28
CA PRO A 156 -7.82 -17.32 1.56
C PRO A 156 -6.51 -17.90 1.04
N LYS A 157 -5.67 -18.46 1.93
CA LYS A 157 -4.34 -19.07 1.66
C LYS A 157 -4.31 -20.24 0.64
N ARG A 158 -5.39 -20.60 -0.03
CA ARG A 158 -5.44 -21.82 -0.85
C ARG A 158 -5.06 -21.57 -2.31
N ARG A 159 -3.77 -21.73 -2.61
CA ARG A 159 -3.40 -22.45 -3.83
C ARG A 159 -3.86 -23.89 -3.61
N ALA A 160 -4.84 -24.31 -4.41
CA ALA A 160 -5.30 -25.68 -4.43
C ALA A 160 -4.11 -26.62 -4.64
N ALA A 161 -4.12 -27.72 -3.89
CA ALA A 161 -3.48 -28.98 -4.23
C ALA A 161 -4.06 -29.57 -5.54
N ARG A 162 -4.15 -28.76 -6.60
CA ARG A 162 -4.71 -29.10 -7.91
C ARG A 162 -3.59 -29.21 -8.94
N ASN A 163 -2.56 -29.97 -8.58
CA ASN A 163 -1.58 -30.57 -9.50
C ASN A 163 -1.37 -32.06 -9.17
N ARG A 164 -2.46 -32.76 -8.84
CA ARG A 164 -2.61 -34.19 -9.18
C ARG A 164 -3.94 -34.39 -9.90
N PRO A 165 -3.97 -34.26 -11.23
CA PRO A 165 -4.99 -34.91 -12.03
C PRO A 165 -4.81 -36.42 -11.88
N VAL A 166 -5.88 -37.06 -11.42
CA VAL A 166 -6.07 -38.50 -11.31
C VAL A 166 -6.19 -39.11 -12.71
N HIS A 167 -5.39 -40.13 -13.01
CA HIS A 167 -5.63 -41.22 -13.99
C HIS A 167 -5.02 -42.47 -13.34
N ALA A 168 -5.58 -43.68 -13.28
CA ALA A 168 -6.85 -44.34 -13.55
C ALA A 168 -6.63 -45.75 -12.92
N VAL A 169 -7.57 -46.53 -12.37
CA VAL A 169 -8.80 -47.07 -12.94
C VAL A 169 -9.60 -47.68 -11.78
N SER A 170 -10.90 -47.43 -11.79
CA SER A 170 -11.93 -48.15 -11.05
C SER A 170 -12.25 -49.50 -11.71
N GLY A 171 -12.38 -50.56 -10.91
CA GLY A 171 -13.30 -51.68 -11.19
C GLY A 171 -12.64 -52.99 -11.65
N GLY A 172 -12.80 -54.05 -10.84
CA GLY A 172 -12.96 -55.42 -11.35
C GLY A 172 -14.31 -55.56 -12.12
N PRO A 173 -14.76 -56.76 -12.55
CA PRO A 173 -14.38 -58.11 -12.12
C PRO A 173 -14.12 -59.12 -13.27
N ALA A 174 -13.46 -60.23 -12.96
CA ALA A 174 -13.69 -61.58 -13.51
C ALA A 174 -13.05 -62.61 -12.58
#